data_AF-A0A4V6N7P2-F1
#
_entry.id   AF-A0A4V6N7P2-F1
#
_cell.length_a   1.000
_cell.length_b   1.000
_cell.length_c   1.000
_cell.angle_alpha   90.00
_cell.angle_beta   90.00
_cell.angle_gamma   90.00
#
_symmetry.space_group_name_H-M   'P 1'
#
loop_
_entity.id
_entity.type
_entity.pdbx_description
1 polymer ?
#
loop_
_entity_poly.entity_id
_entity_poly.type
_entity_poly.pdbx_seq_one_letter_code
_entity_poly.pdbx_strand_id
1 'polypeptide(L)'
;MFVCVRDVPFEGSTREECAFAVRRAIPGRAGHTPIYQVYAGDWQPAGEAQLELAGSTIDELWASLCSQTILGTPEVENLDARIIRHTEIARLESEVDKLTRDHQRVKNPAQRNEIYAKLHKAKAQLAKLREA
;
A
#
# COMPACT_ATOMS: atom_id res chain seq x y z
N MET A 1 -16.36 5.46 -1.34
CA MET A 1 -15.70 4.15 -1.44
C MET A 1 -16.19 3.49 -2.71
N PHE A 2 -15.34 2.73 -3.38
CA PHE A 2 -15.67 2.00 -4.60
C PHE A 2 -15.29 0.54 -4.43
N VAL A 3 -15.96 -0.32 -5.21
CA VAL A 3 -15.59 -1.72 -5.38
C VAL A 3 -15.24 -1.89 -6.85
N CYS A 4 -14.02 -2.32 -7.13
CA CYS A 4 -13.59 -2.73 -8.45
C CYS A 4 -13.83 -4.23 -8.59
N VAL A 5 -14.45 -4.66 -9.69
CA VAL A 5 -14.80 -6.07 -9.93
C VAL A 5 -14.12 -6.52 -11.22
N ARG A 6 -13.66 -7.77 -11.26
CA ARG A 6 -13.10 -8.41 -12.45
C ARG A 6 -13.42 -9.90 -12.47
N ASP A 7 -13.56 -10.46 -13.66
CA ASP A 7 -13.57 -11.91 -13.86
C ASP A 7 -12.13 -12.42 -14.10
N VAL A 8 -11.74 -13.47 -13.38
CA VAL A 8 -10.45 -14.15 -13.57
C VAL A 8 -10.65 -15.64 -13.87
N PRO A 9 -9.76 -16.28 -14.66
CA PRO A 9 -9.76 -17.73 -14.79
C PRO A 9 -9.49 -18.42 -13.45
N PHE A 10 -10.31 -19.41 -13.10
CA PHE A 10 -10.17 -20.20 -11.88
C PHE A 10 -10.72 -21.62 -12.08
N GLU A 11 -9.89 -22.64 -11.87
CA GLU A 11 -10.26 -24.06 -11.91
C GLU A 11 -11.07 -24.49 -13.16
N GLY A 12 -10.68 -24.00 -14.33
CA GLY A 12 -11.35 -24.34 -15.61
C GLY A 12 -12.68 -23.59 -15.85
N SER A 13 -13.01 -22.63 -14.98
CA SER A 13 -14.12 -21.68 -15.11
C SER A 13 -13.63 -20.25 -14.94
N THR A 14 -14.56 -19.30 -14.84
CA THR A 14 -14.34 -17.92 -14.37
C THR A 14 -14.78 -17.78 -12.93
N ARG A 15 -14.07 -16.96 -12.16
CA ARG A 15 -14.43 -16.51 -10.81
C ARG A 15 -14.41 -14.99 -10.77
N GLU A 16 -15.41 -14.41 -10.14
CA GLU A 16 -15.46 -12.98 -9.87
C GLU A 16 -14.56 -12.64 -8.67
N GLU A 17 -13.68 -11.67 -8.85
CA GLU A 17 -12.86 -11.08 -7.79
C GLU A 17 -13.20 -9.60 -7.65
N CYS A 18 -13.08 -9.07 -6.44
CA CYS A 18 -13.21 -7.65 -6.20
C CYS A 18 -12.11 -7.10 -5.30
N ALA A 19 -11.87 -5.80 -5.42
CA ALA A 19 -10.97 -5.03 -4.58
C ALA A 19 -11.67 -3.73 -4.16
N PHE A 20 -11.58 -3.39 -2.88
CA PHE A 20 -12.05 -2.09 -2.38
C PHE A 20 -11.09 -0.98 -2.79
N ALA A 21 -11.63 0.19 -3.10
CA ALA A 21 -10.83 1.37 -3.43
C ALA A 21 -11.38 2.64 -2.76
N VAL A 22 -10.46 3.48 -2.28
CA VAL A 22 -10.77 4.77 -1.68
C VAL A 22 -9.89 5.87 -2.26
N ARG A 23 -10.49 7.02 -2.53
CA ARG A 23 -9.76 8.25 -2.85
C ARG A 23 -9.71 9.12 -1.61
N ARG A 24 -8.50 9.39 -1.12
CA ARG A 24 -8.28 10.15 0.12
C ARG A 24 -7.28 11.28 -0.10
N ALA A 25 -7.43 12.36 0.66
CA ALA A 25 -6.42 13.40 0.71
C ALA A 25 -5.18 12.87 1.46
N ILE A 26 -4.00 13.13 0.92
CA ILE A 26 -2.74 12.89 1.62
C ILE A 26 -2.59 14.01 2.67
N PRO A 27 -2.23 13.69 3.92
CA PRO A 27 -1.91 14.70 4.93
C PRO A 27 -0.89 15.68 4.38
N GLY A 28 -1.25 16.96 4.38
CA GLY A 28 -0.47 18.04 3.79
C GLY A 28 -0.38 19.25 4.70
N ARG A 29 0.41 20.23 4.30
CA ARG A 29 0.52 21.50 5.03
C ARG A 29 -0.76 22.32 4.84
N ALA A 30 -1.26 22.90 5.93
CA ALA A 30 -2.39 23.81 5.91
C ALA A 30 -2.16 24.96 4.91
N GLY A 31 -3.20 25.36 4.17
CA GLY A 31 -3.15 26.42 3.16
C GLY A 31 -2.67 25.98 1.77
N HIS A 32 -2.25 24.72 1.59
CA HIS A 32 -1.96 24.16 0.26
C HIS A 32 -3.17 23.40 -0.30
N THR A 33 -3.30 23.39 -1.63
CA THR A 33 -4.31 22.57 -2.31
C THR A 33 -4.13 21.09 -1.93
N PRO A 34 -5.17 20.43 -1.40
CA PRO A 34 -5.08 19.03 -1.03
C PRO A 34 -4.72 18.15 -2.24
N ILE A 35 -3.71 17.29 -2.06
CA ILE A 35 -3.35 16.26 -3.03
C ILE A 35 -4.14 15.00 -2.67
N TYR A 36 -4.78 14.40 -3.65
CA TYR A 36 -5.56 13.17 -3.47
C TYR A 36 -4.85 11.98 -4.10
N GLN A 37 -4.90 10.85 -3.42
CA GLN A 37 -4.41 9.56 -3.91
C GLN A 37 -5.54 8.53 -3.86
N VAL A 38 -5.54 7.64 -4.84
CA VAL A 38 -6.37 6.44 -4.85
C VAL A 38 -5.57 5.31 -4.22
N TYR A 39 -6.16 4.67 -3.24
CA TYR A 39 -5.66 3.45 -2.63
C TYR A 39 -6.61 2.32 -2.97
N ALA A 40 -6.06 1.17 -3.32
CA ALA A 40 -6.81 -0.04 -3.59
C ALA A 40 -6.27 -1.15 -2.69
N GLY A 41 -7.18 -1.94 -2.11
CA GLY A 41 -6.83 -3.15 -1.39
C GLY A 41 -6.52 -4.30 -2.35
N ASP A 42 -6.24 -5.46 -1.77
CA ASP A 42 -5.99 -6.68 -2.53
C ASP A 42 -7.26 -7.18 -3.24
N TRP A 43 -7.05 -7.86 -4.36
CA TRP A 43 -8.11 -8.60 -5.03
C TRP A 43 -8.45 -9.86 -4.22
N GLN A 44 -9.73 -10.04 -3.94
CA GLN A 44 -10.26 -11.19 -3.20
C GLN A 44 -11.45 -11.78 -3.96
N PRO A 45 -11.77 -13.07 -3.81
CA PRO A 45 -13.02 -13.62 -4.33
C PRO A 45 -14.21 -12.76 -3.88
N ALA A 46 -15.11 -12.40 -4.81
CA ALA A 46 -16.15 -11.41 -4.52
C ALA A 46 -17.07 -11.81 -3.35
N GLY A 47 -17.31 -13.11 -3.15
CA GLY A 47 -18.08 -13.62 -2.02
C GLY A 47 -17.35 -13.60 -0.67
N GLU A 48 -16.03 -13.40 -0.67
CA GLU A 48 -15.18 -13.37 0.54
C GLU A 48 -14.78 -11.93 0.92
N ALA A 49 -14.89 -10.98 0.00
CA ALA A 49 -14.51 -9.60 0.24
C ALA A 49 -15.52 -8.89 1.14
N GLN A 50 -15.10 -8.57 2.36
CA GLN A 50 -15.95 -7.97 3.39
C GLN A 50 -15.25 -6.79 4.06
N LEU A 51 -16.06 -5.83 4.51
CA LEU A 51 -15.64 -4.72 5.35
C LEU A 51 -16.53 -4.69 6.59
N GLU A 52 -15.93 -4.38 7.73
CA GLU A 52 -16.61 -4.19 9.01
C GLU A 52 -17.09 -2.75 9.15
N LEU A 53 -18.31 -2.57 9.68
CA LEU A 53 -18.80 -1.26 10.08
C LEU A 53 -18.35 -1.00 11.53
N ALA A 54 -17.24 -0.29 11.70
CA ALA A 54 -16.66 0.02 13.01
C ALA A 54 -16.59 1.54 13.23
N GLY A 55 -16.87 1.98 14.45
CA GLY A 55 -16.93 3.40 14.83
C GLY A 55 -18.29 3.81 15.39
N SER A 56 -18.30 4.87 16.18
CA SER A 56 -19.48 5.45 16.82
C SER A 56 -20.03 6.67 16.08
N THR A 57 -19.24 7.23 15.17
CA THR A 57 -19.61 8.38 14.33
C THR A 57 -19.41 8.07 12.84
N ILE A 58 -20.01 8.90 11.96
CA ILE A 58 -19.80 8.78 10.51
C ILE A 58 -18.32 8.98 10.16
N ASP A 59 -17.61 9.86 10.85
CA ASP A 59 -16.19 10.12 10.61
C ASP A 59 -15.33 8.92 11.02
N GLU A 60 -15.62 8.31 12.17
CA GLU A 60 -14.95 7.08 12.61
C GLU A 60 -15.24 5.91 11.68
N LEU A 61 -16.50 5.75 11.26
CA LEU A 61 -16.89 4.75 10.26
C LEU A 61 -16.11 4.94 8.95
N TRP A 62 -16.06 6.16 8.44
CA TRP A 62 -15.33 6.46 7.21
C TRP A 62 -13.83 6.23 7.37
N ALA A 63 -13.24 6.59 8.51
CA ALA A 63 -11.84 6.31 8.83
C ALA A 63 -11.58 4.80 8.89
N SER A 64 -12.48 4.01 9.48
CA SER A 64 -12.33 2.56 9.57
C SER A 64 -12.40 1.90 8.20
N LEU A 65 -13.36 2.29 7.36
CA LEU A 65 -13.48 1.80 5.98
C LEU A 65 -12.22 2.11 5.16
N CYS A 66 -11.64 3.31 5.35
CA CYS A 66 -10.37 3.68 4.74
C CYS A 66 -9.20 2.82 5.29
N SER A 67 -9.13 2.60 6.60
CA SER A 67 -8.11 1.75 7.20
C SER A 67 -8.18 0.31 6.69
N GLN A 68 -9.37 -0.28 6.60
CA GLN A 68 -9.54 -1.65 6.12
C GLN A 68 -9.12 -1.78 4.65
N THR A 69 -9.51 -0.81 3.81
CA THR A 69 -9.14 -0.82 2.40
C THR A 69 -7.65 -0.68 2.17
N ILE A 70 -6.96 0.13 2.97
CA ILE A 70 -5.55 0.49 2.74
C ILE A 70 -4.59 -0.42 3.52
N LEU A 71 -4.98 -0.80 4.74
CA LEU A 71 -4.13 -1.46 5.73
C LEU A 71 -4.64 -2.85 6.14
N GLY A 72 -5.84 -3.25 5.71
CA GLY A 72 -6.43 -4.55 6.05
C GLY A 72 -6.92 -4.68 7.50
N THR A 73 -7.15 -3.56 8.20
CA THR A 73 -7.57 -3.54 9.62
C THR A 73 -8.59 -2.43 9.90
N PRO A 74 -9.58 -2.65 10.80
CA PRO A 74 -10.59 -1.64 11.15
C PRO A 74 -10.09 -0.51 12.07
N GLU A 75 -8.87 -0.62 12.61
CA GLU A 75 -8.29 0.34 13.55
C GLU A 75 -8.14 1.75 12.95
N VAL A 76 -8.63 2.79 13.64
CA VAL A 76 -8.57 4.18 13.16
C VAL A 76 -7.49 5.03 13.83
N GLU A 77 -6.86 4.53 14.89
CA GLU A 77 -5.88 5.30 15.66
C GLU A 77 -4.65 5.63 14.80
N ASN A 78 -4.25 6.91 14.82
CA ASN A 78 -3.13 7.44 14.04
C ASN A 78 -3.14 7.03 12.55
N LEU A 79 -4.33 6.90 11.96
CA LEU A 79 -4.54 6.36 10.62
C LEU A 79 -3.66 7.03 9.55
N ASP A 80 -3.53 8.36 9.60
CA ASP A 80 -2.68 9.12 8.68
C ASP A 80 -1.22 8.68 8.72
N ALA A 81 -0.65 8.58 9.92
CA ALA A 81 0.73 8.16 10.10
C ALA A 81 0.93 6.71 9.64
N ARG A 82 -0.05 5.84 9.89
CA ARG A 82 -0.03 4.43 9.46
C ARG A 82 -0.11 4.29 7.95
N ILE A 83 -0.97 5.06 7.27
CA ILE A 83 -1.05 5.10 5.80
C ILE A 83 0.28 5.58 5.19
N ILE A 84 0.87 6.66 5.74
CA ILE A 84 2.18 7.17 5.27
C ILE A 84 3.25 6.09 5.43
N ARG A 85 3.33 5.46 6.60
CA ARG A 85 4.29 4.39 6.88
C ARG A 85 4.10 3.20 5.93
N HIS A 86 2.88 2.74 5.74
CA HIS A 86 2.55 1.62 4.85
C HIS A 86 2.95 1.94 3.40
N THR A 87 2.64 3.15 2.92
CA THR A 87 2.99 3.59 1.57
C THR A 87 4.51 3.66 1.38
N GLU A 88 5.25 4.15 2.37
CA GLU A 88 6.71 4.23 2.32
C GLU A 88 7.37 2.84 2.38
N ILE A 89 6.82 1.91 3.17
CA ILE A 89 7.26 0.51 3.20
C ILE A 89 7.11 -0.11 1.81
N ALA A 90 5.92 -0.03 1.20
CA ALA A 90 5.66 -0.58 -0.13
C ALA A 90 6.59 0.04 -1.20
N ARG A 91 6.85 1.36 -1.11
CA ARG A 91 7.79 2.05 -2.00
C ARG A 91 9.22 1.51 -1.86
N LEU A 92 9.69 1.35 -0.62
CA LEU A 92 11.04 0.85 -0.33
C LEU A 92 11.19 -0.63 -0.71
N GLU A 93 10.17 -1.46 -0.52
CA GLU A 93 10.17 -2.86 -0.98
C GLU A 93 10.35 -2.94 -2.50
N SER A 94 9.56 -2.16 -3.26
CA SER A 94 9.70 -2.08 -4.71
C SER A 94 11.09 -1.58 -5.14
N GLU A 95 11.64 -0.59 -4.43
CA GLU A 95 12.99 -0.07 -4.68
C GLU A 95 14.07 -1.12 -4.40
N VAL A 96 13.96 -1.86 -3.30
CA VAL A 96 14.86 -2.97 -2.94
C VAL A 96 14.83 -4.06 -4.00
N ASP A 97 13.64 -4.46 -4.47
CA ASP A 97 13.49 -5.49 -5.50
C ASP A 97 14.10 -5.07 -6.84
N LYS A 98 13.89 -3.81 -7.23
CA LYS A 98 14.48 -3.23 -8.43
C LYS A 98 16.01 -3.19 -8.32
N LEU A 99 16.55 -2.62 -7.25
CA LEU A 99 17.99 -2.50 -7.04
C LEU A 99 18.67 -3.86 -6.92
N THR A 100 17.99 -4.86 -6.36
CA THR A 100 18.51 -6.24 -6.30
C THR A 100 18.66 -6.84 -7.70
N ARG A 101 17.65 -6.69 -8.57
CA ARG A 101 17.73 -7.14 -9.98
C ARG A 101 18.79 -6.38 -10.76
N ASP A 102 18.87 -5.07 -10.59
CA ASP A 102 19.87 -4.24 -11.28
C ASP A 102 21.30 -4.59 -10.83
N HIS A 103 21.52 -4.81 -9.54
CA HIS A 103 22.82 -5.22 -9.01
C HIS A 103 23.31 -6.56 -9.60
N GLN A 104 22.40 -7.50 -9.83
CA GLN A 104 22.72 -8.80 -10.45
C GLN A 104 23.07 -8.66 -11.95
N ARG A 105 22.43 -7.73 -12.65
CA ARG A 105 22.57 -7.55 -14.10
C ARG A 105 23.79 -6.72 -14.51
N VAL A 106 24.16 -5.72 -13.71
CA VAL A 106 25.23 -4.78 -14.06
C VAL A 106 26.61 -5.44 -13.94
N LYS A 107 27.37 -5.39 -15.05
CA LYS A 107 28.72 -5.95 -15.14
C LYS A 107 29.83 -4.97 -14.76
N ASN A 108 29.57 -3.65 -14.85
CA ASN A 108 30.54 -2.62 -14.52
C ASN A 108 30.74 -2.56 -12.99
N PRO A 109 31.96 -2.75 -12.46
CA PRO A 109 32.22 -2.77 -11.02
C PRO A 109 31.85 -1.46 -10.30
N ALA A 110 32.11 -0.30 -10.90
CA ALA A 110 31.83 0.99 -10.27
C ALA A 110 30.32 1.21 -10.09
N GLN A 111 29.55 0.95 -11.15
CA GLN A 111 28.08 1.04 -11.12
C GLN A 111 27.47 0.00 -10.17
N ARG A 112 28.04 -1.21 -10.14
CA ARG A 112 27.60 -2.27 -9.23
C ARG A 112 27.76 -1.88 -7.76
N ASN A 113 28.86 -1.21 -7.40
CA ASN A 113 29.11 -0.68 -6.06
C ASN A 113 28.14 0.45 -5.70
N GLU A 114 27.83 1.35 -6.65
CA GLU A 114 26.85 2.42 -6.43
C GLU A 114 25.44 1.85 -6.15
N ILE A 115 25.01 0.86 -6.94
CA ILE A 115 23.73 0.17 -6.74
C ILE A 115 23.73 -0.55 -5.39
N TYR A 116 24.84 -1.18 -5.00
CA TYR A 116 24.96 -1.83 -3.69
C TYR A 116 24.78 -0.83 -2.54
N ALA A 117 25.40 0.35 -2.61
CA ALA A 117 25.24 1.39 -1.58
C ALA A 117 23.78 1.87 -1.48
N LYS A 118 23.11 2.08 -2.62
CA LYS A 118 21.68 2.43 -2.66
C LYS A 118 20.81 1.32 -2.07
N LEU A 119 21.07 0.07 -2.45
CA LEU A 119 20.34 -1.11 -1.94
C LEU A 119 20.49 -1.24 -0.43
N HIS A 120 21.71 -1.09 0.09
CA HIS A 120 21.97 -1.15 1.53
C HIS A 120 21.22 -0.05 2.28
N LYS A 121 21.23 1.19 1.76
CA LYS A 121 20.49 2.31 2.35
C LYS A 121 18.98 2.04 2.37
N ALA A 122 18.40 1.60 1.26
CA ALA A 122 16.97 1.29 1.17
C ALA A 122 16.56 0.17 2.14
N LYS A 123 17.37 -0.91 2.24
CA LYS A 123 17.14 -1.98 3.23
C LYS A 123 17.20 -1.49 4.67
N ALA A 124 18.17 -0.63 5.01
CA ALA A 124 18.29 -0.06 6.35
C ALA A 124 17.08 0.84 6.71
N GLN A 125 16.60 1.64 5.76
CA GLN A 125 15.40 2.46 5.96
C GLN A 125 14.15 1.59 6.14
N LEU A 126 14.01 0.54 5.33
CA LEU A 126 12.89 -0.40 5.43
C LEU A 126 12.88 -1.13 6.78
N ALA A 127 14.04 -1.59 7.26
CA ALA A 127 14.15 -2.23 8.57
C ALA A 127 13.71 -1.29 9.70
N LYS A 128 14.23 -0.05 9.71
CA LYS A 128 13.84 0.97 10.68
C LYS A 128 12.34 1.26 10.68
N LEU A 129 11.71 1.29 9.50
CA LEU A 129 10.26 1.49 9.38
C LEU A 129 9.44 0.27 9.76
N ARG A 130 9.99 -0.95 9.82
CA ARG A 130 9.27 -2.14 10.28
C ARG A 130 9.35 -2.32 11.79
N GLU A 131 10.43 -1.85 12.41
CA GLU A 131 10.66 -1.94 13.88
C GLU A 131 9.95 -0.84 14.69
N ALA A 132 9.58 0.27 14.05
CA ALA A 132 8.86 1.40 14.68
C ALA A 132 7.40 1.06 15.04
#